data_AF-Q8TB01-F1
#
_entry.id   AF-Q8TB01-F1
#
_cell.length_a   1.000
_cell.length_b   1.000
_cell.length_c   1.000
_cell.angle_alpha   90.00
_cell.angle_beta   90.00
_cell.angle_gamma   90.00
#
_symmetry.space_group_name_H-M   'P 1'
#
loop_
_entity.id
_entity.type
_entity.pdbx_description
1 polymer ?
#
loop_
_entity_poly.entity_id
_entity_poly.type
_entity_poly.pdbx_seq_one_letter_code
_entity_poly.pdbx_strand_id
1 'polypeptide(L)'
;AAGPACVASSPGSARSASLTGRRGRRRGGGGRPPPPASSARPPSPAARPLAASSSASCSRRLGRALNFLFYLALVAAAAFSGWCVHHVLEEVQQVRRSHQDFSRQREELGQGLQGVEQKVQSLQATFGTFESILRSSQHKQDLTEKAVKQGESEVSRISEVLQKLQNEILKDLSDGIHVVKDARERDFTSLENTVEERLTELTKSINDNIAIFTEVQKRSQKEINDMKAKVASLEESEGNKQDLKALKEAVKEIQTSAKSREWDMEALRSTLQTMESDIYTEVRELVSLKQEQQAFKEAADTERLALQALTEKLLRSEESVSRLPEEIRRLEEELRQLKSDSHGPKEDGGFRHSEAFEALQQKSQGLDSRLQHVEDGVLSMQVASARQTESLESLLSKSQEHEQRLAALQGRLEGLGSSEADQDGLASTVRSLGETQLVLYGDVEELKRSVGELPSTVESLQKVQEQVHTLLSQDQAQAARLPPQDFLDRLSSLDNLKASVSQVEADLKMLRTAVDSLVAYSVKIETNENNLESAKGLLDDLRNDLDRLFVKVEKIHEKV
;
A
#
# COMPACT_ATOMS: atom_id res chain seq x y z
N ALA A 1 -34.58 22.16 -1.86
CA ALA A 1 -34.53 20.98 -2.75
C ALA A 1 -33.88 19.84 -1.98
N ALA A 2 -34.40 18.62 -1.88
CA ALA A 2 -35.08 17.77 -2.88
C ALA A 2 -34.07 17.13 -3.86
N GLY A 3 -33.75 15.86 -3.62
CA GLY A 3 -32.95 14.97 -4.49
C GLY A 3 -33.25 13.49 -4.12
N PRO A 4 -33.17 12.52 -5.07
CA PRO A 4 -33.64 11.14 -4.88
C PRO A 4 -32.58 10.24 -4.21
N ALA A 5 -32.84 9.09 -3.57
CA ALA A 5 -33.88 8.03 -3.71
C ALA A 5 -33.59 6.92 -4.76
N CYS A 6 -34.21 5.75 -4.57
CA CYS A 6 -33.90 4.41 -5.14
C CYS A 6 -32.61 3.77 -4.56
N VAL A 7 -32.60 2.66 -3.82
CA VAL A 7 -33.46 1.44 -3.69
C VAL A 7 -33.26 0.41 -4.83
N ALA A 8 -32.82 -0.80 -4.44
CA ALA A 8 -32.90 -2.04 -5.21
C ALA A 8 -33.21 -3.19 -4.25
N SER A 9 -34.13 -4.10 -4.62
CA SER A 9 -34.68 -5.13 -3.73
C SER A 9 -34.62 -6.53 -4.34
N SER A 10 -34.38 -7.56 -3.50
CA SER A 10 -34.67 -8.97 -3.80
C SER A 10 -36.19 -9.19 -3.88
N PRO A 11 -36.70 -10.11 -4.73
CA PRO A 11 -36.78 -11.56 -4.44
C PRO A 11 -36.43 -12.44 -5.68
N GLY A 12 -36.56 -13.78 -5.73
CA GLY A 12 -36.82 -14.80 -4.69
C GLY A 12 -37.69 -15.99 -5.16
N SER A 13 -37.14 -17.21 -5.11
CA SER A 13 -37.82 -18.52 -4.92
C SER A 13 -38.61 -19.25 -6.05
N ALA A 14 -37.98 -20.31 -6.59
CA ALA A 14 -38.46 -21.72 -6.66
C ALA A 14 -39.54 -22.24 -7.67
N ARG A 15 -39.56 -23.60 -7.78
CA ARG A 15 -40.46 -24.56 -8.49
C ARG A 15 -40.16 -24.88 -9.98
N SER A 16 -40.38 -26.09 -10.54
CA SER A 16 -40.61 -27.47 -9.99
C SER A 16 -40.66 -28.55 -11.11
N ALA A 17 -40.17 -29.78 -10.86
CA ALA A 17 -40.63 -31.10 -11.41
C ALA A 17 -40.57 -31.34 -12.97
N SER A 18 -40.70 -32.55 -13.57
CA SER A 18 -40.39 -33.98 -13.22
C SER A 18 -40.57 -34.91 -14.47
N LEU A 19 -40.49 -36.26 -14.34
CA LEU A 19 -40.98 -37.36 -15.24
C LEU A 19 -40.05 -38.10 -16.27
N THR A 20 -39.49 -39.23 -15.79
CA THR A 20 -39.38 -40.61 -16.36
C THR A 20 -39.88 -41.02 -17.79
N GLY A 21 -39.14 -41.94 -18.46
CA GLY A 21 -39.73 -43.26 -18.87
C GLY A 21 -39.38 -44.01 -20.20
N ARG A 22 -39.05 -45.32 -20.07
CA ARG A 22 -39.37 -46.53 -20.93
C ARG A 22 -38.69 -46.96 -22.28
N ARG A 23 -37.95 -48.09 -22.19
CA ARG A 23 -37.82 -49.35 -23.02
C ARG A 23 -38.40 -49.56 -24.46
N GLY A 24 -37.65 -50.31 -25.29
CA GLY A 24 -38.04 -51.06 -26.54
C GLY A 24 -37.43 -52.50 -26.66
N ARG A 25 -37.67 -53.33 -27.73
CA ARG A 25 -37.38 -54.81 -27.74
C ARG A 25 -37.42 -55.62 -29.11
N ARG A 26 -36.66 -56.76 -29.25
CA ARG A 26 -36.83 -58.02 -30.11
C ARG A 26 -36.48 -58.03 -31.66
N ARG A 27 -36.26 -59.15 -32.47
CA ARG A 27 -35.92 -60.65 -32.35
C ARG A 27 -35.87 -61.45 -33.74
N GLY A 28 -35.12 -62.59 -33.94
CA GLY A 28 -35.09 -63.59 -35.11
C GLY A 28 -34.39 -64.98 -34.80
N GLY A 29 -34.06 -66.05 -35.63
CA GLY A 29 -34.35 -66.59 -37.02
C GLY A 29 -33.46 -67.84 -37.53
N GLY A 30 -33.89 -68.75 -38.47
CA GLY A 30 -33.11 -69.78 -39.31
C GLY A 30 -32.99 -71.30 -38.88
N GLY A 31 -32.61 -72.41 -39.64
CA GLY A 31 -32.60 -72.86 -41.09
C GLY A 31 -31.57 -74.00 -41.58
N ARG A 32 -31.95 -75.22 -42.13
CA ARG A 32 -31.12 -76.32 -42.86
C ARG A 32 -31.94 -77.65 -43.23
N PRO A 33 -31.50 -78.91 -43.68
CA PRO A 33 -30.22 -79.55 -44.23
C PRO A 33 -30.16 -80.52 -45.55
N PRO A 34 -30.26 -81.93 -45.63
CA PRO A 34 -29.49 -82.87 -46.59
C PRO A 34 -30.25 -84.13 -47.26
N PRO A 35 -29.74 -85.38 -47.68
CA PRO A 35 -28.51 -85.95 -48.39
C PRO A 35 -28.60 -86.89 -49.73
N PRO A 36 -28.58 -88.28 -49.86
CA PRO A 36 -27.82 -89.09 -50.92
C PRO A 36 -28.42 -90.42 -51.63
N ALA A 37 -27.71 -91.16 -52.55
CA ALA A 37 -28.10 -92.49 -53.21
C ALA A 37 -26.98 -93.38 -53.98
N SER A 38 -27.20 -94.67 -54.48
CA SER A 38 -26.19 -95.63 -55.16
C SER A 38 -26.59 -97.05 -55.89
N SER A 39 -25.78 -97.69 -56.86
CA SER A 39 -25.55 -99.18 -57.38
C SER A 39 -26.06 -99.96 -58.77
N ALA A 40 -25.29 -100.80 -59.66
CA ALA A 40 -25.67 -101.65 -60.98
C ALA A 40 -24.66 -102.69 -61.86
N ARG A 41 -24.99 -103.59 -62.94
CA ARG A 41 -24.07 -104.54 -63.89
C ARG A 41 -24.31 -105.18 -65.46
N PRO A 42 -24.10 -106.49 -66.06
CA PRO A 42 -23.38 -106.92 -67.43
C PRO A 42 -23.86 -108.08 -68.61
N PRO A 43 -23.14 -109.08 -69.37
CA PRO A 43 -23.20 -109.54 -70.90
C PRO A 43 -23.11 -111.11 -71.55
N SER A 44 -22.85 -111.51 -72.90
CA SER A 44 -22.85 -112.96 -73.61
C SER A 44 -22.20 -113.39 -75.11
N PRO A 45 -22.19 -114.69 -75.75
CA PRO A 45 -21.36 -115.31 -76.95
C PRO A 45 -21.90 -116.36 -78.15
N ALA A 46 -21.09 -117.04 -79.13
CA ALA A 46 -21.48 -117.97 -80.37
C ALA A 46 -20.47 -119.04 -81.18
N ALA A 47 -20.80 -119.85 -82.31
CA ALA A 47 -19.99 -120.93 -83.18
C ALA A 47 -20.54 -121.46 -84.67
N ARG A 48 -20.18 -122.44 -85.65
CA ARG A 48 -19.18 -123.57 -86.12
C ARG A 48 -18.91 -124.05 -87.74
N PRO A 49 -19.04 -125.30 -88.44
CA PRO A 49 -18.28 -125.88 -89.70
C PRO A 49 -19.06 -126.55 -90.99
N LEU A 50 -18.76 -127.43 -92.08
CA LEU A 50 -17.82 -128.46 -92.84
C LEU A 50 -18.21 -128.70 -94.43
N ALA A 51 -17.89 -129.63 -95.47
CA ALA A 51 -16.95 -130.70 -96.13
C ALA A 51 -17.51 -131.27 -97.58
N ALA A 52 -17.14 -132.20 -98.58
CA ALA A 52 -16.06 -133.07 -99.33
C ALA A 52 -16.66 -133.83 -100.67
N SER A 53 -16.20 -134.71 -101.69
CA SER A 53 -15.02 -135.42 -102.43
C SER A 53 -15.35 -136.24 -103.82
N SER A 54 -14.46 -136.93 -104.67
CA SER A 54 -14.74 -137.65 -106.05
C SER A 54 -13.75 -138.73 -106.77
N SER A 55 -13.99 -139.35 -108.02
CA SER A 55 -13.18 -140.39 -108.89
C SER A 55 -13.62 -140.64 -110.44
N ALA A 56 -13.26 -141.54 -111.47
CA ALA A 56 -12.36 -142.72 -111.94
C ALA A 56 -12.35 -143.09 -113.55
N SER A 57 -11.62 -144.12 -114.19
CA SER A 57 -11.57 -144.49 -115.71
C SER A 57 -10.92 -145.88 -116.31
N CYS A 58 -10.95 -146.26 -117.65
CA CYS A 58 -10.39 -147.48 -118.46
C CYS A 58 -10.48 -147.43 -120.08
N SER A 59 -10.13 -148.30 -121.14
CA SER A 59 -9.34 -149.57 -121.64
C SER A 59 -9.41 -149.72 -123.26
N ARG A 60 -8.99 -150.63 -124.26
CA ARG A 60 -8.20 -151.90 -124.73
C ARG A 60 -8.22 -152.03 -126.36
N ARG A 61 -7.79 -152.95 -127.33
CA ARG A 61 -7.11 -154.31 -127.70
C ARG A 61 -6.83 -154.52 -129.28
N LEU A 62 -5.93 -155.45 -129.84
CA LEU A 62 -5.74 -155.82 -131.34
C LEU A 62 -5.04 -157.23 -131.77
N GLY A 63 -4.92 -157.70 -133.08
CA GLY A 63 -4.03 -158.84 -133.65
C GLY A 63 -4.36 -159.66 -135.01
N ARG A 64 -3.41 -160.37 -135.78
CA ARG A 64 -3.66 -161.36 -136.95
C ARG A 64 -2.64 -162.55 -137.41
N ALA A 65 -2.24 -162.82 -138.73
CA ALA A 65 -1.93 -164.19 -139.39
C ALA A 65 -0.69 -164.41 -140.42
N LEU A 66 -0.16 -165.68 -140.73
CA LEU A 66 1.26 -166.09 -141.08
C LEU A 66 1.62 -167.52 -141.73
N ASN A 67 1.11 -167.97 -142.89
CA ASN A 67 0.92 -169.43 -143.16
C ASN A 67 2.04 -170.37 -143.76
N PHE A 68 3.18 -169.89 -144.26
CA PHE A 68 4.32 -170.79 -144.67
C PHE A 68 5.52 -170.69 -143.74
N LEU A 69 5.72 -169.51 -143.13
CA LEU A 69 6.32 -169.37 -141.79
C LEU A 69 5.86 -170.52 -140.89
N PHE A 70 4.55 -170.74 -140.82
CA PHE A 70 3.85 -171.75 -140.02
C PHE A 70 4.23 -173.23 -140.28
N TYR A 71 4.94 -173.63 -141.36
CA TYR A 71 5.46 -175.02 -141.46
C TYR A 71 6.86 -175.17 -140.88
N LEU A 72 7.81 -174.29 -141.23
CA LEU A 72 9.12 -174.26 -140.57
C LEU A 72 8.97 -173.90 -139.08
N ALA A 73 8.04 -173.01 -138.78
CA ALA A 73 7.58 -172.68 -137.44
C ALA A 73 6.55 -173.66 -136.86
N LEU A 74 6.12 -174.74 -137.54
CA LEU A 74 5.46 -175.87 -136.87
C LEU A 74 6.50 -176.82 -136.29
N VAL A 75 7.66 -177.00 -136.94
CA VAL A 75 8.78 -177.77 -136.37
C VAL A 75 9.54 -176.93 -135.34
N ALA A 76 9.82 -175.65 -135.64
CA ALA A 76 10.39 -174.75 -134.65
C ALA A 76 9.41 -174.52 -133.48
N ALA A 77 8.10 -174.40 -133.71
CA ALA A 77 7.11 -174.43 -132.62
C ALA A 77 6.76 -175.84 -132.09
N ALA A 78 7.35 -176.92 -132.58
CA ALA A 78 7.33 -178.20 -131.86
C ALA A 78 8.37 -178.16 -130.73
N ALA A 79 9.62 -177.82 -131.06
CA ALA A 79 10.67 -177.59 -130.05
C ALA A 79 10.31 -176.43 -129.11
N PHE A 80 9.84 -175.31 -129.66
CA PHE A 80 9.45 -174.11 -128.92
C PHE A 80 8.08 -174.23 -128.25
N SER A 81 7.20 -175.19 -128.59
CA SER A 81 6.03 -175.50 -127.72
C SER A 81 6.41 -176.35 -126.53
N GLY A 82 7.37 -177.28 -126.66
CA GLY A 82 7.98 -177.93 -125.49
C GLY A 82 8.58 -176.89 -124.52
N TRP A 83 9.34 -175.94 -125.05
CA TRP A 83 9.91 -174.82 -124.27
C TRP A 83 8.84 -173.89 -123.69
N CYS A 84 7.90 -173.40 -124.52
CA CYS A 84 6.87 -172.46 -124.07
C CYS A 84 5.86 -173.08 -123.10
N VAL A 85 5.49 -174.36 -123.21
CA VAL A 85 4.59 -174.98 -122.24
C VAL A 85 5.25 -175.07 -120.86
N HIS A 86 6.58 -175.24 -120.79
CA HIS A 86 7.31 -175.16 -119.53
C HIS A 86 7.38 -173.71 -118.99
N HIS A 87 7.79 -172.76 -119.83
CA HIS A 87 7.97 -171.35 -119.44
C HIS A 87 6.64 -170.64 -119.09
N VAL A 88 5.52 -171.07 -119.69
CA VAL A 88 4.17 -170.62 -119.33
C VAL A 88 3.69 -171.24 -118.01
N LEU A 89 4.23 -172.39 -117.60
CA LEU A 89 3.88 -172.99 -116.30
C LEU A 89 4.54 -172.25 -115.12
N GLU A 90 5.78 -171.80 -115.27
CA GLU A 90 6.49 -171.05 -114.23
C GLU A 90 5.86 -169.66 -114.00
N GLU A 91 5.62 -168.87 -115.06
CA GLU A 91 5.05 -167.53 -114.91
C GLU A 91 3.61 -167.53 -114.39
N VAL A 92 2.79 -168.55 -114.74
CA VAL A 92 1.43 -168.69 -114.20
C VAL A 92 1.40 -168.96 -112.69
N GLN A 93 2.48 -169.51 -112.11
CA GLN A 93 2.64 -169.58 -110.66
C GLN A 93 3.22 -168.30 -110.05
N GLN A 94 4.13 -167.62 -110.76
CA GLN A 94 4.73 -166.36 -110.33
C GLN A 94 3.66 -165.24 -110.18
N VAL A 95 2.87 -165.01 -111.24
CA VAL A 95 1.87 -163.93 -111.31
C VAL A 95 0.70 -164.15 -110.35
N ARG A 96 0.38 -165.40 -109.99
CA ARG A 96 -0.74 -165.69 -109.08
C ARG A 96 -0.43 -165.39 -107.60
N ARG A 97 0.85 -165.23 -107.22
CA ARG A 97 1.25 -164.83 -105.86
C ARG A 97 1.21 -163.32 -105.65
N SER A 98 1.61 -162.52 -106.63
CA SER A 98 1.67 -161.04 -106.52
C SER A 98 0.31 -160.35 -106.39
N HIS A 99 -0.80 -161.09 -106.39
CA HIS A 99 -2.15 -160.53 -106.23
C HIS A 99 -2.51 -160.23 -104.76
N GLN A 100 -1.70 -160.66 -103.77
CA GLN A 100 -1.98 -160.47 -102.34
C GLN A 100 -1.45 -159.14 -101.76
N ASP A 101 -0.30 -158.64 -102.21
CA ASP A 101 0.37 -157.48 -101.58
C ASP A 101 -0.33 -156.13 -101.80
N PHE A 102 -1.08 -155.99 -102.91
CA PHE A 102 -1.88 -154.80 -103.22
C PHE A 102 -3.02 -154.50 -102.21
N SER A 103 -3.28 -155.43 -101.28
CA SER A 103 -4.20 -155.19 -100.16
C SER A 103 -3.58 -154.33 -99.05
N ARG A 104 -2.29 -154.53 -98.72
CA ARG A 104 -1.61 -153.86 -97.59
C ARG A 104 -1.28 -152.39 -97.85
N GLN A 105 -0.84 -152.05 -99.06
CA GLN A 105 -0.56 -150.65 -99.42
C GLN A 105 -1.80 -149.72 -99.34
N ARG A 106 -3.01 -150.29 -99.28
CA ARG A 106 -4.25 -149.51 -99.10
C ARG A 106 -4.48 -149.05 -97.65
N GLU A 107 -3.82 -149.68 -96.67
CA GLU A 107 -4.02 -149.43 -95.25
C GLU A 107 -3.07 -148.34 -94.72
N GLU A 108 -1.82 -148.32 -95.21
CA GLU A 108 -0.81 -147.30 -94.88
C GLU A 108 -1.25 -145.89 -95.32
N LEU A 109 -1.92 -145.77 -96.47
CA LEU A 109 -2.46 -144.49 -96.96
C LEU A 109 -3.58 -143.93 -96.07
N GLY A 110 -4.26 -144.78 -95.29
CA GLY A 110 -5.32 -144.38 -94.36
C GLY A 110 -4.79 -143.64 -93.14
N GLN A 111 -3.66 -144.08 -92.58
CA GLN A 111 -3.05 -143.44 -91.40
C GLN A 111 -2.50 -142.04 -91.70
N GLY A 112 -1.96 -141.83 -92.90
CA GLY A 112 -1.46 -140.52 -93.33
C GLY A 112 -2.52 -139.42 -93.38
N LEU A 113 -3.79 -139.77 -93.66
CA LEU A 113 -4.86 -138.78 -93.83
C LEU A 113 -5.39 -138.24 -92.50
N GLN A 114 -5.58 -139.09 -91.49
CA GLN A 114 -6.08 -138.67 -90.16
C GLN A 114 -5.13 -137.73 -89.41
N GLY A 115 -3.81 -137.89 -89.59
CA GLY A 115 -2.80 -137.03 -88.96
C GLY A 115 -2.82 -135.56 -89.42
N VAL A 116 -3.38 -135.29 -90.62
CA VAL A 116 -3.53 -133.92 -91.15
C VAL A 116 -4.76 -133.24 -90.58
N GLU A 117 -5.87 -133.96 -90.43
CA GLU A 117 -7.14 -133.39 -89.97
C GLU A 117 -7.06 -132.82 -88.55
N GLN A 118 -6.39 -133.52 -87.63
CA GLN A 118 -6.18 -133.03 -86.25
C GLN A 118 -5.37 -131.72 -86.18
N LYS A 119 -4.42 -131.51 -87.10
CA LYS A 119 -3.66 -130.25 -87.16
C LYS A 119 -4.50 -129.07 -87.65
N VAL A 120 -5.44 -129.28 -88.56
CA VAL A 120 -6.35 -128.21 -89.00
C VAL A 120 -7.31 -127.82 -87.88
N GLN A 121 -7.90 -128.79 -87.17
CA GLN A 121 -8.86 -128.51 -86.08
C GLN A 121 -8.21 -127.80 -84.87
N SER A 122 -6.96 -128.13 -84.52
CA SER A 122 -6.24 -127.41 -83.45
C SER A 122 -5.86 -125.99 -83.86
N LEU A 123 -5.47 -125.75 -85.12
CA LEU A 123 -5.19 -124.40 -85.62
C LEU A 123 -6.45 -123.51 -85.64
N GLN A 124 -7.62 -124.09 -85.93
CA GLN A 124 -8.89 -123.36 -85.91
C GLN A 124 -9.29 -122.95 -84.48
N ALA A 125 -9.02 -123.80 -83.49
CA ALA A 125 -9.29 -123.51 -82.08
C ALA A 125 -8.40 -122.38 -81.51
N THR A 126 -7.11 -122.34 -81.89
CA THR A 126 -6.22 -121.25 -81.47
C THR A 126 -6.60 -119.92 -82.14
N PHE A 127 -7.02 -119.94 -83.41
CA PHE A 127 -7.47 -118.73 -84.12
C PHE A 127 -8.72 -118.09 -83.47
N GLY A 128 -9.75 -118.88 -83.15
CA GLY A 128 -10.95 -118.39 -82.47
C GLY A 128 -10.66 -117.84 -81.06
N THR A 129 -9.67 -118.40 -80.37
CA THR A 129 -9.18 -117.86 -79.09
C THR A 129 -8.51 -116.50 -79.29
N PHE A 130 -7.71 -116.33 -80.35
CA PHE A 130 -7.07 -115.08 -80.70
C PHE A 130 -8.06 -113.97 -81.08
N GLU A 131 -9.10 -114.27 -81.87
CA GLU A 131 -10.14 -113.29 -82.24
C GLU A 131 -10.91 -112.77 -81.01
N SER A 132 -11.19 -113.66 -80.05
CA SER A 132 -11.82 -113.30 -78.77
C SER A 132 -10.94 -112.36 -77.93
N ILE A 133 -9.63 -112.64 -77.85
CA ILE A 133 -8.66 -111.76 -77.19
C ILE A 133 -8.56 -110.41 -77.90
N LEU A 134 -8.59 -110.39 -79.24
CA LEU A 134 -8.54 -109.16 -80.03
C LEU A 134 -9.77 -108.27 -79.76
N ARG A 135 -10.99 -108.82 -79.79
CA ARG A 135 -12.22 -108.08 -79.41
C ARG A 135 -12.17 -107.58 -77.97
N SER A 136 -11.67 -108.39 -77.03
CA SER A 136 -11.52 -108.02 -75.63
C SER A 136 -10.53 -106.85 -75.44
N SER A 137 -9.41 -106.87 -76.17
CA SER A 137 -8.43 -105.78 -76.18
C SER A 137 -8.99 -104.51 -76.81
N GLN A 138 -9.69 -104.63 -77.95
CA GLN A 138 -10.30 -103.49 -78.63
C GLN A 138 -11.38 -102.83 -77.77
N HIS A 139 -12.23 -103.60 -77.07
CA HIS A 139 -13.23 -103.05 -76.15
C HIS A 139 -12.60 -102.38 -74.91
N LYS A 140 -11.46 -102.89 -74.41
CA LYS A 140 -10.69 -102.18 -73.36
C LYS A 140 -10.10 -100.87 -73.87
N GLN A 141 -9.55 -100.85 -75.08
CA GLN A 141 -9.00 -99.66 -75.73
C GLN A 141 -10.10 -98.58 -75.87
N ASP A 142 -11.28 -98.98 -76.32
CA ASP A 142 -12.48 -98.15 -76.45
C ASP A 142 -12.89 -97.47 -75.13
N LEU A 143 -12.80 -98.20 -74.01
CA LEU A 143 -13.08 -97.70 -72.66
C LEU A 143 -11.99 -96.75 -72.16
N THR A 144 -10.70 -97.03 -72.42
CA THR A 144 -9.61 -96.10 -72.10
C THR A 144 -9.66 -94.84 -72.94
N GLU A 145 -10.03 -94.91 -74.23
CA GLU A 145 -10.16 -93.72 -75.09
C GLU A 145 -11.29 -92.81 -74.60
N LYS A 146 -12.43 -93.39 -74.17
CA LYS A 146 -13.53 -92.63 -73.57
C LYS A 146 -13.14 -91.97 -72.24
N ALA A 147 -12.38 -92.67 -71.40
CA ALA A 147 -11.85 -92.11 -70.16
C ALA A 147 -10.81 -90.99 -70.42
N VAL A 148 -9.94 -91.15 -71.43
CA VAL A 148 -8.99 -90.12 -71.84
C VAL A 148 -9.72 -88.90 -72.40
N LYS A 149 -10.68 -89.05 -73.30
CA LYS A 149 -11.47 -87.93 -73.84
C LYS A 149 -12.28 -87.19 -72.77
N GLN A 150 -12.80 -87.91 -71.77
CA GLN A 150 -13.41 -87.27 -70.61
C GLN A 150 -12.34 -86.49 -69.81
N GLY A 151 -11.19 -87.09 -69.53
CA GLY A 151 -10.06 -86.43 -68.86
C GLY A 151 -9.54 -85.19 -69.61
N GLU A 152 -9.45 -85.24 -70.93
CA GLU A 152 -9.12 -84.10 -71.80
C GLU A 152 -10.17 -82.99 -71.64
N SER A 153 -11.47 -83.32 -71.66
CA SER A 153 -12.53 -82.33 -71.45
C SER A 153 -12.54 -81.73 -70.04
N GLU A 154 -12.19 -82.51 -69.01
CA GLU A 154 -12.06 -82.04 -67.63
C GLU A 154 -10.80 -81.19 -67.44
N VAL A 155 -9.68 -81.54 -68.07
CA VAL A 155 -8.46 -80.72 -68.10
C VAL A 155 -8.67 -79.42 -68.88
N SER A 156 -9.37 -79.44 -70.03
CA SER A 156 -9.75 -78.23 -70.75
C SER A 156 -10.63 -77.32 -69.89
N ARG A 157 -11.65 -77.87 -69.22
CA ARG A 157 -12.51 -77.13 -68.30
C ARG A 157 -11.75 -76.59 -67.08
N ILE A 158 -10.77 -77.33 -66.55
CA ILE A 158 -9.88 -76.84 -65.48
C ILE A 158 -9.01 -75.70 -66.01
N SER A 159 -8.50 -75.80 -67.24
CA SER A 159 -7.73 -74.73 -67.90
C SER A 159 -8.57 -73.48 -68.13
N GLU A 160 -9.83 -73.61 -68.56
CA GLU A 160 -10.78 -72.49 -68.66
C GLU A 160 -11.06 -71.85 -67.31
N VAL A 161 -11.25 -72.65 -66.25
CA VAL A 161 -11.45 -72.15 -64.88
C VAL A 161 -10.19 -71.47 -64.34
N LEU A 162 -8.99 -71.99 -64.63
CA LEU A 162 -7.72 -71.36 -64.23
C LEU A 162 -7.45 -70.08 -65.03
N GLN A 163 -7.70 -70.07 -66.34
CA GLN A 163 -7.60 -68.87 -67.19
C GLN A 163 -8.59 -67.79 -66.72
N LYS A 164 -9.84 -68.20 -66.41
CA LYS A 164 -10.85 -67.30 -65.86
C LYS A 164 -10.43 -66.78 -64.49
N LEU A 165 -10.01 -67.64 -63.56
CA LEU A 165 -9.54 -67.25 -62.23
C LEU A 165 -8.31 -66.35 -62.29
N GLN A 166 -7.39 -66.58 -63.23
CA GLN A 166 -6.25 -65.69 -63.47
C GLN A 166 -6.71 -64.32 -63.97
N ASN A 167 -7.63 -64.26 -64.93
CA ASN A 167 -8.20 -63.00 -65.42
C ASN A 167 -9.02 -62.28 -64.34
N GLU A 168 -9.73 -63.02 -63.49
CA GLU A 168 -10.55 -62.52 -62.38
C GLU A 168 -9.65 -61.99 -61.25
N ILE A 169 -8.58 -62.69 -60.88
CA ILE A 169 -7.55 -62.19 -59.94
C ILE A 169 -6.81 -60.98 -60.51
N LEU A 170 -6.40 -60.98 -61.79
CA LEU A 170 -5.74 -59.82 -62.41
C LEU A 170 -6.68 -58.62 -62.48
N LYS A 171 -7.97 -58.84 -62.76
CA LYS A 171 -8.98 -57.78 -62.77
C LYS A 171 -9.25 -57.27 -61.35
N ASP A 172 -9.53 -58.12 -60.37
CA ASP A 172 -9.81 -57.70 -58.99
C ASP A 172 -8.59 -57.04 -58.34
N LEU A 173 -7.37 -57.45 -58.69
CA LEU A 173 -6.14 -56.78 -58.28
C LEU A 173 -5.97 -55.41 -58.99
N SER A 174 -6.29 -55.32 -60.28
CA SER A 174 -6.26 -54.05 -61.03
C SER A 174 -7.32 -53.06 -60.50
N ASP A 175 -8.57 -53.50 -60.37
CA ASP A 175 -9.69 -52.73 -59.84
C ASP A 175 -9.43 -52.37 -58.37
N GLY A 176 -8.84 -53.26 -57.57
CA GLY A 176 -8.41 -52.98 -56.19
C GLY A 176 -7.28 -51.95 -56.11
N ILE A 177 -6.27 -52.03 -56.98
CA ILE A 177 -5.20 -51.03 -57.10
C ILE A 177 -5.78 -49.68 -57.53
N HIS A 178 -6.75 -49.67 -58.47
CA HIS A 178 -7.45 -48.46 -58.87
C HIS A 178 -8.29 -47.87 -57.73
N VAL A 179 -9.09 -48.67 -57.01
CA VAL A 179 -9.87 -48.17 -55.86
C VAL A 179 -8.95 -47.62 -54.76
N VAL A 180 -7.81 -48.25 -54.48
CA VAL A 180 -6.81 -47.73 -53.53
C VAL A 180 -6.11 -46.47 -54.05
N LYS A 181 -5.80 -46.39 -55.36
CA LYS A 181 -5.23 -45.18 -55.99
C LYS A 181 -6.22 -44.03 -55.94
N ASP A 182 -7.46 -44.23 -56.39
CA ASP A 182 -8.51 -43.22 -56.44
C ASP A 182 -8.93 -42.78 -55.03
N ALA A 183 -8.86 -43.67 -54.03
CA ALA A 183 -8.98 -43.30 -52.63
C ALA A 183 -7.81 -42.42 -52.18
N ARG A 184 -6.56 -42.85 -52.42
CA ARG A 184 -5.37 -42.10 -52.04
C ARG A 184 -5.27 -40.72 -52.73
N GLU A 185 -5.68 -40.61 -54.00
CA GLU A 185 -5.72 -39.35 -54.75
C GLU A 185 -6.81 -38.42 -54.19
N ARG A 186 -8.01 -38.94 -53.89
CA ARG A 186 -9.07 -38.17 -53.22
C ARG A 186 -8.67 -37.72 -51.81
N ASP A 187 -8.00 -38.57 -51.05
CA ASP A 187 -7.52 -38.26 -49.70
C ASP A 187 -6.37 -37.24 -49.76
N PHE A 188 -5.48 -37.32 -50.76
CA PHE A 188 -4.46 -36.29 -51.00
C PHE A 188 -5.09 -34.97 -51.45
N THR A 189 -6.02 -34.94 -52.40
CA THR A 189 -6.72 -33.70 -52.81
C THR A 189 -7.53 -33.11 -51.65
N SER A 190 -8.14 -33.94 -50.80
CA SER A 190 -8.81 -33.48 -49.58
C SER A 190 -7.83 -32.86 -48.58
N LEU A 191 -6.67 -33.50 -48.37
CA LEU A 191 -5.60 -32.98 -47.51
C LEU A 191 -4.97 -31.70 -48.08
N GLU A 192 -4.75 -31.64 -49.39
CA GLU A 192 -4.20 -30.50 -50.13
C GLU A 192 -5.15 -29.30 -50.00
N ASN A 193 -6.44 -29.47 -50.31
CA ASN A 193 -7.47 -28.44 -50.09
C ASN A 193 -7.55 -28.01 -48.63
N THR A 194 -7.47 -28.94 -47.67
CA THR A 194 -7.49 -28.62 -46.23
C THR A 194 -6.23 -27.84 -45.80
N VAL A 195 -5.07 -28.18 -46.36
CA VAL A 195 -3.79 -27.49 -46.08
C VAL A 195 -3.77 -26.13 -46.77
N GLU A 196 -4.30 -25.98 -47.98
CA GLU A 196 -4.45 -24.68 -48.65
C GLU A 196 -5.45 -23.78 -47.93
N GLU A 197 -6.60 -24.31 -47.49
CA GLU A 197 -7.56 -23.58 -46.66
C GLU A 197 -6.91 -23.13 -45.35
N ARG A 198 -6.17 -24.01 -44.66
CA ARG A 198 -5.47 -23.64 -43.41
C ARG A 198 -4.29 -22.69 -43.63
N LEU A 199 -3.56 -22.79 -44.74
CA LEU A 199 -2.49 -21.86 -45.06
C LEU A 199 -3.04 -20.48 -45.45
N THR A 200 -4.12 -20.42 -46.23
CA THR A 200 -4.77 -19.14 -46.59
C THR A 200 -5.49 -18.50 -45.41
N GLU A 201 -6.16 -19.28 -44.55
CA GLU A 201 -6.71 -18.83 -43.27
C GLU A 201 -5.60 -18.29 -42.34
N LEU A 202 -4.49 -19.03 -42.20
CA LEU A 202 -3.35 -18.62 -41.37
C LEU A 202 -2.66 -17.37 -41.93
N THR A 203 -2.39 -17.30 -43.24
CA THR A 203 -1.80 -16.12 -43.89
C THR A 203 -2.70 -14.90 -43.74
N LYS A 204 -4.02 -15.06 -43.92
CA LYS A 204 -4.99 -13.99 -43.70
C LYS A 204 -5.01 -13.56 -42.22
N SER A 205 -5.09 -14.51 -41.29
CA SER A 205 -5.06 -14.25 -39.84
C SER A 205 -3.78 -13.53 -39.41
N ILE A 206 -2.62 -13.94 -39.92
CA ILE A 206 -1.34 -13.25 -39.67
C ILE A 206 -1.38 -11.83 -40.23
N ASN A 207 -1.87 -11.63 -41.45
CA ASN A 207 -2.00 -10.29 -42.06
C ASN A 207 -2.96 -9.38 -41.28
N ASP A 208 -4.12 -9.90 -40.87
CA ASP A 208 -5.12 -9.18 -40.08
C ASP A 208 -4.56 -8.81 -38.69
N ASN A 209 -3.81 -9.71 -38.04
CA ASN A 209 -3.09 -9.43 -36.80
C ASN A 209 -1.96 -8.39 -36.97
N ILE A 210 -1.22 -8.42 -38.07
CA ILE A 210 -0.21 -7.39 -38.41
C ILE A 210 -0.88 -6.03 -38.60
N ALA A 211 -2.05 -5.97 -39.26
CA ALA A 211 -2.81 -4.74 -39.42
C ALA A 211 -3.28 -4.17 -38.06
N ILE A 212 -3.83 -5.01 -37.19
CA ILE A 212 -4.23 -4.63 -35.82
C ILE A 212 -3.01 -4.15 -35.01
N PHE A 213 -1.89 -4.88 -35.03
CA PHE A 213 -0.66 -4.49 -34.35
C PHE A 213 -0.14 -3.13 -34.85
N THR A 214 -0.18 -2.89 -36.16
CA THR A 214 0.22 -1.61 -36.78
C THR A 214 -0.71 -0.47 -36.35
N GLU A 215 -2.02 -0.71 -36.23
CA GLU A 215 -2.96 0.30 -35.73
C GLU A 215 -2.73 0.61 -34.24
N VAL A 216 -2.48 -0.41 -33.41
CA VAL A 216 -2.11 -0.23 -32.00
C VAL A 216 -0.82 0.56 -31.87
N GLN A 217 0.25 0.19 -32.58
CA GLN A 217 1.52 0.92 -32.58
C GLN A 217 1.35 2.38 -33.01
N LYS A 218 0.54 2.65 -34.04
CA LYS A 218 0.21 4.01 -34.51
C LYS A 218 -0.60 4.80 -33.48
N ARG A 219 -1.53 4.16 -32.77
CA ARG A 219 -2.31 4.75 -31.67
C ARG A 219 -1.40 5.10 -30.49
N SER A 220 -0.61 4.15 -30.00
CA SER A 220 0.32 4.38 -28.90
C SER A 220 1.38 5.44 -29.24
N GLN A 221 1.90 5.49 -30.47
CA GLN A 221 2.81 6.58 -30.86
C GLN A 221 2.13 7.95 -30.88
N LYS A 222 0.84 8.04 -31.25
CA LYS A 222 0.06 9.27 -31.15
C LYS A 222 -0.16 9.67 -29.69
N GLU A 223 -0.49 8.72 -28.82
CA GLU A 223 -0.70 8.94 -27.38
C GLU A 223 0.60 9.38 -26.68
N ILE A 224 1.74 8.76 -27.00
CA ILE A 224 3.06 9.17 -26.54
C ILE A 224 3.38 10.61 -26.97
N ASN A 225 3.07 10.98 -28.22
CA ASN A 225 3.31 12.33 -28.72
C ASN A 225 2.38 13.38 -28.06
N ASP A 226 1.12 13.05 -27.83
CA ASP A 226 0.15 13.90 -27.11
C ASP A 226 0.51 14.07 -25.63
N MET A 227 0.91 12.99 -24.95
CA MET A 227 1.46 13.06 -23.58
C MET A 227 2.74 13.89 -23.54
N LYS A 228 3.66 13.74 -24.51
CA LYS A 228 4.89 14.55 -24.57
C LYS A 228 4.58 16.03 -24.78
N ALA A 229 3.60 16.38 -25.62
CA ALA A 229 3.16 17.76 -25.80
C ALA A 229 2.54 18.33 -24.52
N LYS A 230 1.72 17.54 -23.81
CA LYS A 230 1.13 17.93 -22.51
C LYS A 230 2.20 18.13 -21.43
N VAL A 231 3.17 17.22 -21.32
CA VAL A 231 4.30 17.35 -20.39
C VAL A 231 5.11 18.62 -20.68
N ALA A 232 5.44 18.88 -21.95
CA ALA A 232 6.12 20.11 -22.35
C ALA A 232 5.32 21.37 -21.96
N SER A 233 4.00 21.40 -22.20
CA SER A 233 3.14 22.52 -21.78
C SER A 233 2.99 22.67 -20.25
N LEU A 234 3.27 21.61 -19.48
CA LEU A 234 3.28 21.64 -18.02
C LEU A 234 4.63 22.16 -17.47
N GLU A 235 5.74 21.84 -18.15
CA GLU A 235 7.10 22.34 -17.86
C GLU A 235 7.24 23.83 -18.25
N GLU A 236 6.57 24.22 -19.35
CA GLU A 236 6.38 25.60 -19.81
C GLU A 236 5.27 26.34 -19.03
N SER A 237 4.73 25.75 -17.95
CA SER A 237 3.83 26.44 -17.00
C SER A 237 4.60 27.45 -16.15
N GLU A 238 5.03 28.53 -16.78
CA GLU A 238 5.78 29.62 -16.17
C GLU A 238 4.96 30.35 -15.10
N GLY A 239 3.62 30.31 -15.20
CA GLY A 239 2.69 30.80 -14.17
C GLY A 239 3.00 30.21 -12.79
N ASN A 240 3.16 28.89 -12.68
CA ASN A 240 3.51 28.23 -11.41
C ASN A 240 4.84 28.74 -10.81
N LYS A 241 5.80 29.14 -11.65
CA LYS A 241 7.10 29.70 -11.22
C LYS A 241 6.97 31.17 -10.82
N GLN A 242 6.15 31.94 -11.54
CA GLN A 242 5.82 33.33 -11.23
C GLN A 242 5.02 33.44 -9.94
N ASP A 243 4.01 32.59 -9.72
CA ASP A 243 3.22 32.51 -8.50
C ASP A 243 4.08 32.12 -7.30
N LEU A 244 4.95 31.12 -7.44
CA LEU A 244 5.90 30.73 -6.38
C LEU A 244 6.90 31.85 -6.06
N LYS A 245 7.31 32.65 -7.07
CA LYS A 245 8.13 33.85 -6.86
C LYS A 245 7.35 34.97 -6.17
N ALA A 246 6.10 35.22 -6.56
CA ALA A 246 5.24 36.23 -5.94
C ALA A 246 4.95 35.88 -4.48
N LEU A 247 4.62 34.60 -4.19
CA LEU A 247 4.46 34.08 -2.84
C LEU A 247 5.73 34.24 -2.00
N LYS A 248 6.92 34.00 -2.58
CA LYS A 248 8.20 34.19 -1.90
C LYS A 248 8.47 35.66 -1.52
N GLU A 249 8.10 36.62 -2.37
CA GLU A 249 8.22 38.04 -2.04
C GLU A 249 7.15 38.48 -1.02
N ALA A 250 5.91 38.01 -1.12
CA ALA A 250 4.87 38.26 -0.12
C ALA A 250 5.24 37.69 1.27
N VAL A 251 5.87 36.51 1.34
CA VAL A 251 6.38 35.94 2.60
C VAL A 251 7.51 36.79 3.21
N LYS A 252 8.40 37.36 2.39
CA LYS A 252 9.41 38.33 2.88
C LYS A 252 8.76 39.59 3.42
N GLU A 253 7.78 40.16 2.70
CA GLU A 253 7.04 41.36 3.11
C GLU A 253 6.34 41.14 4.46
N ILE A 254 5.63 40.02 4.60
CA ILE A 254 5.02 39.59 5.87
C ILE A 254 6.09 39.43 6.96
N GLN A 255 7.25 38.83 6.67
CA GLN A 255 8.34 38.69 7.65
C GLN A 255 8.92 40.05 8.09
N THR A 256 9.05 41.01 7.18
CA THR A 256 9.49 42.38 7.54
C THR A 256 8.41 43.14 8.32
N SER A 257 7.14 42.99 7.96
CA SER A 257 6.01 43.60 8.68
C SER A 257 5.87 43.03 10.10
N ALA A 258 6.02 41.71 10.26
CA ALA A 258 6.01 41.05 11.56
C ALA A 258 7.13 41.57 12.47
N LYS A 259 8.37 41.69 11.95
CA LYS A 259 9.50 42.27 12.69
C LYS A 259 9.26 43.72 13.11
N SER A 260 8.68 44.55 12.22
CA SER A 260 8.30 45.92 12.58
C SER A 260 7.32 45.92 13.74
N ARG A 261 6.26 45.11 13.67
CA ARG A 261 5.23 45.04 14.71
C ARG A 261 5.74 44.50 16.04
N GLU A 262 6.77 43.66 16.03
CA GLU A 262 7.43 43.18 17.24
C GLU A 262 8.25 44.30 17.91
N TRP A 263 8.91 45.16 17.13
CA TRP A 263 9.55 46.38 17.65
C TRP A 263 8.52 47.41 18.16
N ASP A 264 7.41 47.60 17.42
CA ASP A 264 6.29 48.46 17.86
C ASP A 264 5.69 47.95 19.18
N MET A 265 5.55 46.63 19.35
CA MET A 265 5.05 46.01 20.58
C MET A 265 6.03 46.17 21.75
N GLU A 266 7.34 46.05 21.54
CA GLU A 266 8.32 46.23 22.61
C GLU A 266 8.45 47.72 23.01
N ALA A 267 8.30 48.65 22.06
CA ALA A 267 8.21 50.08 22.35
C ALA A 267 6.93 50.45 23.13
N LEU A 268 5.79 49.84 22.79
CA LEU A 268 4.56 49.97 23.59
C LEU A 268 4.71 49.34 24.98
N ARG A 269 5.42 48.22 25.09
CA ARG A 269 5.71 47.55 26.37
C ARG A 269 6.57 48.42 27.28
N SER A 270 7.66 49.00 26.78
CA SER A 270 8.51 49.90 27.57
C SER A 270 7.77 51.17 27.97
N THR A 271 7.00 51.77 27.06
CA THR A 271 6.16 52.95 27.36
C THR A 271 5.13 52.65 28.46
N LEU A 272 4.51 51.45 28.44
CA LEU A 272 3.57 51.02 29.48
C LEU A 272 4.27 50.80 30.83
N GLN A 273 5.50 50.27 30.85
CA GLN A 273 6.29 50.14 32.08
C GLN A 273 6.73 51.49 32.65
N THR A 274 7.05 52.48 31.80
CA THR A 274 7.29 53.86 32.24
C THR A 274 6.03 54.44 32.88
N MET A 275 4.89 54.38 32.18
CA MET A 275 3.61 54.89 32.69
C MET A 275 3.15 54.17 33.97
N GLU A 276 3.43 52.86 34.12
CA GLU A 276 3.18 52.11 35.35
C GLU A 276 4.05 52.64 36.51
N SER A 277 5.34 52.89 36.27
CA SER A 277 6.24 53.52 37.24
C SER A 277 5.77 54.92 37.62
N ASP A 278 5.38 55.74 36.65
CA ASP A 278 4.93 57.12 36.85
C ASP A 278 3.66 57.14 37.73
N ILE A 279 2.70 56.27 37.46
CA ILE A 279 1.50 56.08 38.29
C ILE A 279 1.87 55.61 39.72
N TYR A 280 2.86 54.73 39.88
CA TYR A 280 3.33 54.34 41.22
C TYR A 280 3.98 55.51 41.98
N THR A 281 4.67 56.43 41.28
CA THR A 281 5.18 57.67 41.90
C THR A 281 4.07 58.68 42.22
N GLU A 282 3.14 58.95 41.31
CA GLU A 282 1.99 59.84 41.56
C GLU A 282 1.14 59.33 42.74
N VAL A 283 0.86 58.03 42.83
CA VAL A 283 0.13 57.44 43.96
C VAL A 283 0.89 57.61 45.28
N ARG A 284 2.21 57.51 45.27
CA ARG A 284 3.06 57.75 46.46
C ARG A 284 3.04 59.22 46.88
N GLU A 285 3.11 60.14 45.92
CA GLU A 285 3.04 61.59 46.16
C GLU A 285 1.66 62.01 46.65
N LEU A 286 0.57 61.49 46.07
CA LEU A 286 -0.79 61.70 46.54
C LEU A 286 -1.01 61.18 47.97
N VAL A 287 -0.38 60.05 48.35
CA VAL A 287 -0.39 59.57 49.74
C VAL A 287 0.39 60.51 50.66
N SER A 288 1.54 61.04 50.22
CA SER A 288 2.32 62.02 50.98
C SER A 288 1.56 63.33 51.18
N LEU A 289 0.99 63.89 50.10
CA LEU A 289 0.18 65.12 50.12
C LEU A 289 -1.08 64.96 50.98
N LYS A 290 -1.67 63.76 51.04
CA LYS A 290 -2.78 63.45 51.95
C LYS A 290 -2.35 63.38 53.42
N GLN A 291 -1.14 62.90 53.71
CA GLN A 291 -0.56 62.95 55.06
C GLN A 291 -0.27 64.40 55.47
N GLU A 292 0.30 65.20 54.58
CA GLU A 292 0.53 66.64 54.79
C GLU A 292 -0.78 67.41 54.99
N GLN A 293 -1.82 67.14 54.18
CA GLN A 293 -3.16 67.72 54.36
C GLN A 293 -3.75 67.38 55.74
N GLN A 294 -3.56 66.15 56.23
CA GLN A 294 -4.03 65.75 57.55
C GLN A 294 -3.24 66.45 58.67
N ALA A 295 -1.90 66.54 58.55
CA ALA A 295 -1.06 67.26 59.50
C ALA A 295 -1.37 68.77 59.53
N PHE A 296 -1.60 69.40 58.38
CA PHE A 296 -2.03 70.79 58.27
C PHE A 296 -3.39 71.01 58.93
N LYS A 297 -4.33 70.08 58.74
CA LYS A 297 -5.65 70.15 59.39
C LYS A 297 -5.52 70.04 60.92
N GLU A 298 -4.71 69.12 61.42
CA GLU A 298 -4.43 68.98 62.85
C GLU A 298 -3.78 70.25 63.42
N ALA A 299 -2.81 70.83 62.71
CA ALA A 299 -2.20 72.12 63.07
C ALA A 299 -3.25 73.24 63.14
N ALA A 300 -4.08 73.40 62.12
CA ALA A 300 -5.14 74.41 62.08
C ALA A 300 -6.19 74.23 63.21
N ASP A 301 -6.53 72.99 63.58
CA ASP A 301 -7.39 72.73 64.74
C ASP A 301 -6.68 73.05 66.07
N THR A 302 -5.37 72.83 66.20
CA THR A 302 -4.61 73.28 67.39
C THR A 302 -4.49 74.81 67.49
N GLU A 303 -4.28 75.52 66.38
CA GLU A 303 -4.30 76.99 66.36
C GLU A 303 -5.68 77.53 66.73
N ARG A 304 -6.76 76.94 66.20
CA ARG A 304 -8.14 77.29 66.55
C ARG A 304 -8.42 77.13 68.04
N LEU A 305 -7.95 76.04 68.66
CA LEU A 305 -8.05 75.82 70.11
C LEU A 305 -7.18 76.81 70.91
N ALA A 306 -5.98 77.14 70.44
CA ALA A 306 -5.12 78.14 71.07
C ALA A 306 -5.73 79.55 71.02
N LEU A 307 -6.33 79.94 69.89
CA LEU A 307 -7.06 81.20 69.74
C LEU A 307 -8.30 81.26 70.63
N GLN A 308 -9.05 80.15 70.78
CA GLN A 308 -10.15 80.08 71.74
C GLN A 308 -9.64 80.27 73.18
N ALA A 309 -8.59 79.55 73.57
CA ALA A 309 -8.00 79.67 74.91
C ALA A 309 -7.41 81.07 75.19
N LEU A 310 -6.89 81.75 74.16
CA LEU A 310 -6.45 83.15 74.24
C LEU A 310 -7.64 84.10 74.40
N THR A 311 -8.74 83.86 73.70
CA THR A 311 -10.00 84.63 73.81
C THR A 311 -10.61 84.49 75.21
N GLU A 312 -10.65 83.28 75.76
CA GLU A 312 -11.10 83.03 77.14
C GLU A 312 -10.21 83.70 78.19
N LYS A 313 -8.88 83.73 77.97
CA LYS A 313 -7.94 84.49 78.80
C LYS A 313 -8.16 85.99 78.70
N LEU A 314 -8.42 86.51 77.50
CA LEU A 314 -8.72 87.93 77.26
C LEU A 314 -10.00 88.33 78.00
N LEU A 315 -11.08 87.56 77.88
CA LEU A 315 -12.34 87.81 78.59
C LEU A 315 -12.18 87.78 80.12
N ARG A 316 -11.38 86.85 80.67
CA ARG A 316 -11.05 86.85 82.12
C ARG A 316 -10.21 88.06 82.53
N SER A 317 -9.31 88.52 81.67
CA SER A 317 -8.52 89.74 81.90
C SER A 317 -9.39 90.99 81.80
N GLU A 318 -10.36 91.02 80.90
CA GLU A 318 -11.34 92.09 80.76
C GLU A 318 -12.28 92.14 81.98
N GLU A 319 -12.69 90.99 82.52
CA GLU A 319 -13.46 90.93 83.76
C GLU A 319 -12.64 91.43 84.97
N SER A 320 -11.36 91.08 85.08
CA SER A 320 -10.51 91.58 86.18
C SER A 320 -10.22 93.07 86.04
N VAL A 321 -9.97 93.57 84.82
CA VAL A 321 -9.87 95.02 84.54
C VAL A 321 -11.21 95.73 84.81
N SER A 322 -12.36 95.08 84.60
CA SER A 322 -13.68 95.65 84.94
C SER A 322 -13.97 95.68 86.43
N ARG A 323 -13.30 94.85 87.24
CA ARG A 323 -13.33 94.89 88.72
C ARG A 323 -12.38 95.94 89.28
N LEU A 324 -11.29 96.25 88.56
CA LEU A 324 -10.25 97.19 88.98
C LEU A 324 -10.78 98.58 89.41
N PRO A 325 -11.78 99.22 88.76
CA PRO A 325 -12.36 100.47 89.23
C PRO A 325 -13.04 100.38 90.60
N GLU A 326 -13.70 99.26 90.91
CA GLU A 326 -14.36 99.06 92.21
C GLU A 326 -13.32 98.74 93.30
N GLU A 327 -12.25 98.02 92.94
CA GLU A 327 -11.07 97.81 93.81
C GLU A 327 -10.31 99.13 94.06
N ILE A 328 -10.14 99.99 93.05
CA ILE A 328 -9.56 101.33 93.19
C ILE A 328 -10.48 102.22 94.03
N ARG A 329 -11.80 102.21 93.82
CA ARG A 329 -12.77 102.98 94.60
C ARG A 329 -12.75 102.54 96.07
N ARG A 330 -12.71 101.23 96.32
CA ARG A 330 -12.52 100.66 97.65
C ARG A 330 -11.16 101.06 98.25
N LEU A 331 -10.08 100.99 97.49
CA LEU A 331 -8.75 101.38 97.95
C LEU A 331 -8.65 102.88 98.22
N GLU A 332 -9.39 103.74 97.50
CA GLU A 332 -9.53 105.16 97.82
C GLU A 332 -10.33 105.37 99.12
N GLU A 333 -11.40 104.61 99.34
CA GLU A 333 -12.16 104.60 100.58
C GLU A 333 -11.30 104.13 101.77
N GLU A 334 -10.50 103.07 101.59
CA GLU A 334 -9.52 102.56 102.55
C GLU A 334 -8.34 103.52 102.75
N LEU A 335 -7.89 104.27 101.72
CA LEU A 335 -6.93 105.37 101.87
C LEU A 335 -7.55 106.56 102.61
N ARG A 336 -8.85 106.82 102.45
CA ARG A 336 -9.58 107.88 103.15
C ARG A 336 -9.79 107.51 104.62
N GLN A 337 -10.01 106.24 104.93
CA GLN A 337 -9.94 105.69 106.28
C GLN A 337 -8.50 105.78 106.83
N LEU A 338 -7.51 105.20 106.15
CA LEU A 338 -6.11 105.21 106.61
C LEU A 338 -5.53 106.62 106.74
N LYS A 339 -5.99 107.62 105.96
CA LYS A 339 -5.60 109.03 106.11
C LYS A 339 -6.29 109.73 107.30
N SER A 340 -7.43 109.19 107.74
CA SER A 340 -8.10 109.57 109.00
C SER A 340 -7.43 108.86 110.19
N ASP A 341 -7.10 107.58 110.07
CA ASP A 341 -6.40 106.79 111.10
C ASP A 341 -4.92 107.21 111.24
N SER A 342 -4.31 107.73 110.17
CA SER A 342 -3.00 108.40 110.16
C SER A 342 -3.08 109.90 110.49
N HIS A 343 -4.27 110.44 110.77
CA HIS A 343 -4.42 111.58 111.68
C HIS A 343 -4.47 111.13 113.16
N GLY A 344 -4.56 109.81 113.41
CA GLY A 344 -4.00 109.17 114.60
C GLY A 344 -2.47 108.98 114.49
N PRO A 345 -1.78 108.69 115.60
CA PRO A 345 -0.32 108.88 115.69
C PRO A 345 0.57 107.74 115.17
N LYS A 346 1.23 107.99 114.03
CA LYS A 346 2.63 107.66 113.62
C LYS A 346 3.26 106.24 113.80
N GLU A 347 3.70 105.69 112.64
CA GLU A 347 5.02 105.07 112.33
C GLU A 347 5.45 103.71 112.98
N ASP A 348 6.26 102.85 112.36
CA ASP A 348 6.87 102.74 111.00
C ASP A 348 7.05 101.24 110.60
N GLY A 349 7.46 100.92 109.36
CA GLY A 349 7.90 99.58 108.97
C GLY A 349 8.60 99.43 107.60
N GLY A 350 9.65 100.20 107.30
CA GLY A 350 10.25 100.30 105.95
C GLY A 350 11.03 99.09 105.34
N PHE A 351 10.95 97.85 105.86
CA PHE A 351 11.99 96.83 105.63
C PHE A 351 11.71 95.64 104.67
N ARG A 352 10.52 95.47 104.08
CA ARG A 352 10.18 94.23 103.33
C ARG A 352 10.51 94.20 101.82
N HIS A 353 10.86 95.32 101.20
CA HIS A 353 10.87 95.41 99.72
C HIS A 353 12.21 95.08 99.03
N SER A 354 13.32 94.97 99.76
CA SER A 354 14.65 94.81 99.16
C SER A 354 14.92 93.38 98.67
N GLU A 355 14.75 92.37 99.52
CA GLU A 355 15.09 90.96 99.23
C GLU A 355 14.28 90.40 98.04
N ALA A 356 13.00 90.77 97.95
CA ALA A 356 12.12 90.37 96.86
C ALA A 356 12.54 90.96 95.49
N PHE A 357 13.17 92.14 95.49
CA PHE A 357 13.66 92.78 94.27
C PHE A 357 14.99 92.15 93.82
N GLU A 358 15.90 91.87 94.75
CA GLU A 358 17.18 91.21 94.48
C GLU A 358 16.99 89.78 93.94
N ALA A 359 16.05 89.02 94.50
CA ALA A 359 15.66 87.70 93.99
C ALA A 359 15.06 87.76 92.56
N LEU A 360 14.32 88.81 92.24
CA LEU A 360 13.78 89.03 90.89
C LEU A 360 14.90 89.37 89.89
N GLN A 361 15.88 90.18 90.31
CA GLN A 361 17.02 90.59 89.49
C GLN A 361 17.98 89.42 89.18
N GLN A 362 18.23 88.52 90.14
CA GLN A 362 18.95 87.27 89.84
C GLN A 362 18.18 86.39 88.86
N LYS A 363 16.84 86.34 88.96
CA LYS A 363 16.01 85.56 88.03
C LYS A 363 16.03 86.14 86.61
N SER A 364 16.08 87.45 86.42
CA SER A 364 16.22 88.03 85.08
C SER A 364 17.59 87.73 84.46
N GLN A 365 18.68 87.95 85.20
CA GLN A 365 20.04 87.63 84.73
C GLN A 365 20.21 86.14 84.39
N GLY A 366 19.57 85.25 85.14
CA GLY A 366 19.50 83.82 84.85
C GLY A 366 18.66 83.45 83.62
N LEU A 367 17.74 84.32 83.18
CA LEU A 367 16.98 84.16 81.93
C LEU A 367 17.74 84.78 80.74
N ASP A 368 18.35 85.94 80.90
CA ASP A 368 19.13 86.63 79.85
C ASP A 368 20.30 85.75 79.39
N SER A 369 21.04 85.15 80.34
CA SER A 369 22.14 84.21 80.04
C SER A 369 21.67 82.89 79.41
N ARG A 370 20.41 82.46 79.64
CA ARG A 370 19.79 81.33 78.95
C ARG A 370 19.35 81.68 77.54
N LEU A 371 18.80 82.88 77.33
CA LEU A 371 18.40 83.40 76.03
C LEU A 371 19.62 83.48 75.11
N GLN A 372 20.69 84.12 75.57
CA GLN A 372 21.91 84.34 74.79
C GLN A 372 22.57 83.02 74.35
N HIS A 373 22.54 81.98 75.18
CA HIS A 373 23.07 80.66 74.79
C HIS A 373 22.26 79.99 73.67
N VAL A 374 20.93 80.19 73.65
CA VAL A 374 20.06 79.71 72.56
C VAL A 374 20.29 80.54 71.30
N GLU A 375 20.45 81.85 71.41
CA GLU A 375 20.76 82.75 70.29
C GLU A 375 22.11 82.39 69.63
N ASP A 376 23.18 82.20 70.42
CA ASP A 376 24.49 81.72 69.92
C ASP A 376 24.37 80.37 69.19
N GLY A 377 23.55 79.45 69.71
CA GLY A 377 23.26 78.16 69.09
C GLY A 377 22.56 78.28 67.73
N VAL A 378 21.54 79.14 67.65
CA VAL A 378 20.79 79.42 66.41
C VAL A 378 21.67 80.12 65.37
N LEU A 379 22.52 81.06 65.77
CA LEU A 379 23.48 81.73 64.88
C LEU A 379 24.51 80.74 64.32
N SER A 380 25.04 79.85 65.16
CA SER A 380 25.96 78.78 64.72
C SER A 380 25.30 77.84 63.70
N MET A 381 24.07 77.41 63.97
CA MET A 381 23.25 76.61 63.04
C MET A 381 23.01 77.34 61.71
N GLN A 382 22.70 78.64 61.74
CA GLN A 382 22.45 79.44 60.54
C GLN A 382 23.70 79.55 59.65
N VAL A 383 24.88 79.73 60.25
CA VAL A 383 26.17 79.77 59.52
C VAL A 383 26.53 78.39 58.94
N ALA A 384 26.23 77.30 59.66
CA ALA A 384 26.43 75.93 59.13
C ALA A 384 25.49 75.63 57.94
N SER A 385 24.20 75.99 58.07
CA SER A 385 23.20 75.83 57.02
C SER A 385 23.56 76.60 55.74
N ALA A 386 23.96 77.87 55.86
CA ALA A 386 24.36 78.69 54.71
C ALA A 386 25.52 78.08 53.92
N ARG A 387 26.53 77.51 54.60
CA ARG A 387 27.64 76.80 53.96
C ARG A 387 27.21 75.51 53.25
N GLN A 388 26.24 74.78 53.81
CA GLN A 388 25.67 73.60 53.16
C GLN A 388 24.87 74.00 51.91
N THR A 389 24.13 75.11 51.93
CA THR A 389 23.46 75.66 50.73
C THR A 389 24.46 76.07 49.66
N GLU A 390 25.50 76.84 50.01
CA GLU A 390 26.57 77.27 49.08
C GLU A 390 27.29 76.07 48.42
N SER A 391 27.55 75.00 49.19
CA SER A 391 28.12 73.75 48.67
C SER A 391 27.20 73.03 47.70
N LEU A 392 25.89 72.95 47.98
CA LEU A 392 24.91 72.32 47.09
C LEU A 392 24.67 73.13 45.82
N GLU A 393 24.63 74.46 45.90
CA GLU A 393 24.49 75.36 44.75
C GLU A 393 25.72 75.27 43.82
N SER A 394 26.92 75.18 44.40
CA SER A 394 28.16 74.90 43.66
C SER A 394 28.11 73.56 42.91
N LEU A 395 27.67 72.47 43.58
CA LEU A 395 27.50 71.15 42.95
C LEU A 395 26.43 71.15 41.85
N LEU A 396 25.33 71.89 42.02
CA LEU A 396 24.30 72.06 41.00
C LEU A 396 24.86 72.78 39.77
N SER A 397 25.61 73.87 39.97
CA SER A 397 26.29 74.58 38.88
C SER A 397 27.28 73.70 38.12
N LYS A 398 28.07 72.85 38.82
CA LYS A 398 28.94 71.86 38.17
C LYS A 398 28.15 70.85 37.35
N SER A 399 27.06 70.32 37.89
CA SER A 399 26.19 69.35 37.20
C SER A 399 25.63 69.93 35.90
N GLN A 400 25.20 71.19 35.92
CA GLN A 400 24.72 71.90 34.75
C GLN A 400 25.85 72.14 33.72
N GLU A 401 27.08 72.38 34.16
CA GLU A 401 28.24 72.46 33.24
C GLU A 401 28.53 71.10 32.58
N HIS A 402 28.44 69.99 33.33
CA HIS A 402 28.62 68.65 32.78
C HIS A 402 27.51 68.28 31.78
N GLU A 403 26.26 68.66 32.04
CA GLU A 403 25.15 68.49 31.09
C GLU A 403 25.41 69.23 29.77
N GLN A 404 25.86 70.49 29.84
CA GLN A 404 26.25 71.27 28.66
C GLN A 404 27.45 70.65 27.92
N ARG A 405 28.45 70.12 28.65
CA ARG A 405 29.58 69.40 28.06
C ARG A 405 29.15 68.10 27.38
N LEU A 406 28.24 67.34 27.98
CA LEU A 406 27.68 66.10 27.39
C LEU A 406 26.88 66.41 26.13
N ALA A 407 26.03 67.44 26.12
CA ALA A 407 25.32 67.90 24.92
C ALA A 407 26.28 68.32 23.80
N ALA A 408 27.39 69.01 24.14
CA ALA A 408 28.43 69.36 23.18
C ALA A 408 29.20 68.13 22.64
N LEU A 409 29.40 67.08 23.45
CA LEU A 409 29.97 65.82 22.99
C LEU A 409 29.00 65.01 22.11
N GLN A 410 27.70 65.03 22.42
CA GLN A 410 26.66 64.43 21.58
C GLN A 410 26.62 65.11 20.20
N GLY A 411 26.59 66.45 20.14
CA GLY A 411 26.62 67.18 18.87
C GLY A 411 27.88 66.90 18.04
N ARG A 412 29.04 66.67 18.68
CA ARG A 412 30.25 66.19 18.00
C ARG A 412 30.11 64.75 17.48
N LEU A 413 29.46 63.86 18.22
CA LEU A 413 29.23 62.47 17.83
C LEU A 413 28.26 62.38 16.63
N GLU A 414 27.17 63.16 16.65
CA GLU A 414 26.21 63.26 15.55
C GLU A 414 26.88 63.82 14.26
N GLY A 415 27.75 64.83 14.40
CA GLY A 415 28.55 65.34 13.27
C GLY A 415 29.52 64.32 12.69
N LEU A 416 30.15 63.48 13.52
CA LEU A 416 31.04 62.39 13.09
C LEU A 416 30.28 61.27 12.35
N GLY A 417 28.99 61.06 12.65
CA GLY A 417 28.14 60.07 11.97
C GLY A 417 27.95 60.30 10.46
N SER A 418 28.39 61.45 9.93
CA SER A 418 28.32 61.79 8.50
C SER A 418 29.62 61.50 7.71
N SER A 419 30.68 60.99 8.34
CA SER A 419 32.01 60.84 7.72
C SER A 419 32.72 59.56 8.19
N GLU A 420 32.91 58.59 7.29
CA GLU A 420 33.65 57.34 7.60
C GLU A 420 35.16 57.53 7.83
N ALA A 421 35.70 58.75 7.67
CA ALA A 421 37.13 59.02 7.74
C ALA A 421 37.65 59.34 9.15
N ASP A 422 36.80 59.85 10.05
CA ASP A 422 37.23 60.56 11.26
C ASP A 422 37.38 59.64 12.50
N GLN A 423 38.10 58.53 12.34
CA GLN A 423 38.35 57.55 13.42
C GLN A 423 39.08 58.16 14.63
N ASP A 424 40.02 59.08 14.40
CA ASP A 424 40.67 59.88 15.46
C ASP A 424 39.69 60.86 16.14
N GLY A 425 38.70 61.35 15.38
CA GLY A 425 37.60 62.16 15.91
C GLY A 425 36.79 61.38 16.95
N LEU A 426 36.39 60.16 16.61
CA LEU A 426 35.69 59.24 17.52
C LEU A 426 36.56 58.84 18.73
N ALA A 427 37.85 58.57 18.52
CA ALA A 427 38.77 58.31 19.62
C ALA A 427 38.91 59.50 20.58
N SER A 428 38.83 60.74 20.06
CA SER A 428 38.83 61.95 20.88
C SER A 428 37.53 62.13 21.67
N THR A 429 36.36 61.86 21.09
CA THR A 429 35.06 62.02 21.80
C THR A 429 34.90 60.98 22.90
N VAL A 430 35.27 59.73 22.64
CA VAL A 430 35.28 58.65 23.65
C VAL A 430 36.24 58.97 24.81
N ARG A 431 37.42 59.54 24.52
CA ARG A 431 38.34 59.99 25.57
C ARG A 431 37.74 61.11 26.43
N SER A 432 37.22 62.17 25.80
CA SER A 432 36.60 63.27 26.55
C SER A 432 35.35 62.84 27.33
N LEU A 433 34.62 61.83 26.84
CA LEU A 433 33.49 61.25 27.57
C LEU A 433 33.97 60.54 28.85
N GLY A 434 35.03 59.73 28.76
CA GLY A 434 35.68 59.11 29.92
C GLY A 434 36.25 60.14 30.92
N GLU A 435 36.81 61.25 30.42
CA GLU A 435 37.26 62.37 31.26
C GLU A 435 36.08 63.04 31.98
N THR A 436 34.95 63.32 31.30
CA THR A 436 33.73 63.84 31.96
C THR A 436 33.15 62.85 32.97
N GLN A 437 33.18 61.55 32.68
CA GLN A 437 32.70 60.50 33.59
C GLN A 437 33.53 60.43 34.88
N LEU A 438 34.85 60.61 34.79
CA LEU A 438 35.73 60.65 35.96
C LEU A 438 35.51 61.90 36.83
N VAL A 439 35.26 63.07 36.23
CA VAL A 439 34.93 64.28 37.00
C VAL A 439 33.56 64.17 37.66
N LEU A 440 32.55 63.68 36.94
CA LEU A 440 31.20 63.44 37.49
C LEU A 440 31.24 62.48 38.69
N TYR A 441 32.07 61.43 38.63
CA TYR A 441 32.28 60.52 39.76
C TYR A 441 32.92 61.22 40.97
N GLY A 442 33.85 62.15 40.75
CA GLY A 442 34.42 62.99 41.80
C GLY A 442 33.39 63.90 42.47
N ASP A 443 32.54 64.55 41.68
CA ASP A 443 31.47 65.42 42.20
C ASP A 443 30.38 64.62 42.94
N VAL A 444 30.10 63.37 42.56
CA VAL A 444 29.22 62.46 43.30
C VAL A 444 29.81 62.07 44.67
N GLU A 445 31.12 61.81 44.77
CA GLU A 445 31.79 61.58 46.05
C GLU A 445 32.02 62.87 46.87
N GLU A 446 31.83 64.06 46.28
CA GLU A 446 31.72 65.34 46.99
C GLU A 446 30.30 65.55 47.55
N LEU A 447 29.26 65.35 46.73
CA LEU A 447 27.85 65.37 47.15
C LEU A 447 27.57 64.37 48.28
N LYS A 448 28.12 63.16 48.19
CA LYS A 448 28.03 62.12 49.22
C LYS A 448 28.69 62.54 50.54
N ARG A 449 29.69 63.43 50.50
CA ARG A 449 30.34 64.00 51.69
C ARG A 449 29.51 65.12 52.30
N SER A 450 28.99 66.06 51.51
CA SER A 450 28.11 67.13 52.03
C SER A 450 26.79 66.58 52.58
N VAL A 451 26.18 65.58 51.93
CA VAL A 451 25.05 64.81 52.48
C VAL A 451 25.46 64.01 53.73
N GLY A 452 26.71 63.52 53.81
CA GLY A 452 27.26 62.87 55.00
C GLY A 452 27.49 63.82 56.19
N GLU A 453 27.58 65.13 55.95
CA GLU A 453 27.68 66.16 56.99
C GLU A 453 26.31 66.65 57.49
N LEU A 454 25.23 66.44 56.71
CA LEU A 454 23.86 66.84 57.07
C LEU A 454 23.33 66.18 58.37
N PRO A 455 23.62 64.89 58.69
CA PRO A 455 23.31 64.33 60.02
C PRO A 455 23.93 65.11 61.18
N SER A 456 25.13 65.69 61.00
CA SER A 456 25.80 66.43 62.08
C SER A 456 25.15 67.79 62.37
N THR A 457 24.57 68.45 61.35
CA THR A 457 23.77 69.65 61.56
C THR A 457 22.40 69.32 62.17
N VAL A 458 21.78 68.19 61.79
CA VAL A 458 20.56 67.67 62.47
C VAL A 458 20.83 67.32 63.94
N GLU A 459 21.96 66.69 64.27
CA GLU A 459 22.37 66.45 65.67
C GLU A 459 22.55 67.75 66.48
N SER A 460 23.04 68.82 65.85
CA SER A 460 23.16 70.12 66.49
C SER A 460 21.79 70.74 66.78
N LEU A 461 20.84 70.57 65.86
CA LEU A 461 19.46 71.04 65.99
C LEU A 461 18.72 70.25 67.09
N GLN A 462 18.91 68.93 67.16
CA GLN A 462 18.36 68.11 68.25
C GLN A 462 18.90 68.54 69.63
N LYS A 463 20.18 68.90 69.75
CA LYS A 463 20.75 69.42 71.01
C LYS A 463 20.10 70.73 71.45
N VAL A 464 19.81 71.64 70.51
CA VAL A 464 19.02 72.87 70.80
C VAL A 464 17.57 72.52 71.20
N GLN A 465 16.95 71.54 70.54
CA GLN A 465 15.59 71.08 70.87
C GLN A 465 15.50 70.45 72.28
N GLU A 466 16.46 69.63 72.68
CA GLU A 466 16.54 69.03 74.02
C GLU A 466 16.79 70.09 75.10
N GLN A 467 17.61 71.10 74.81
CA GLN A 467 17.76 72.27 75.68
C GLN A 467 16.43 73.02 75.84
N VAL A 468 15.71 73.34 74.76
CA VAL A 468 14.39 74.00 74.85
C VAL A 468 13.37 73.15 75.63
N HIS A 469 13.35 71.83 75.42
CA HIS A 469 12.41 70.94 76.11
C HIS A 469 12.69 70.82 77.62
N THR A 470 13.96 70.76 78.04
CA THR A 470 14.31 70.70 79.47
C THR A 470 13.93 71.99 80.22
N LEU A 471 13.96 73.14 79.54
CA LEU A 471 13.47 74.40 80.11
C LEU A 471 11.93 74.43 80.23
N LEU A 472 11.19 73.87 79.27
CA LEU A 472 9.73 73.77 79.30
C LEU A 472 9.20 72.83 80.40
N SER A 473 9.83 71.65 80.57
CA SER A 473 9.42 70.68 81.58
C SER A 473 9.60 71.16 83.02
N GLN A 474 10.50 72.13 83.25
CA GLN A 474 10.71 72.74 84.57
C GLN A 474 9.54 73.64 85.01
N ASP A 475 8.82 74.24 84.05
CA ASP A 475 7.67 75.14 84.31
C ASP A 475 6.36 74.34 84.46
N GLN A 476 6.19 73.29 83.65
CA GLN A 476 4.96 72.48 83.59
C GLN A 476 4.63 71.74 84.90
N ALA A 477 5.64 71.46 85.74
CA ALA A 477 5.49 70.77 87.03
C ALA A 477 4.59 71.49 88.05
N GLN A 478 4.27 72.77 87.84
CA GLN A 478 3.47 73.59 88.79
C GLN A 478 1.96 73.61 88.48
N ALA A 479 1.53 73.11 87.31
CA ALA A 479 0.15 73.29 86.82
C ALA A 479 -0.84 72.17 87.19
N ALA A 480 -0.39 71.07 87.80
CA ALA A 480 -1.17 69.82 87.88
C ALA A 480 -2.18 69.74 89.05
N ARG A 481 -3.40 70.30 88.89
CA ARG A 481 -4.56 70.02 89.77
C ARG A 481 -5.91 69.91 89.03
N LEU A 482 -6.41 68.66 88.96
CA LEU A 482 -7.81 68.20 88.70
C LEU A 482 -8.41 68.27 87.26
N PRO A 483 -8.84 67.11 86.69
CA PRO A 483 -9.67 66.94 85.47
C PRO A 483 -11.02 66.22 85.83
N PRO A 484 -11.76 65.46 84.96
CA PRO A 484 -11.74 65.26 83.50
C PRO A 484 -13.13 65.35 82.80
N GLN A 485 -13.21 65.11 81.47
CA GLN A 485 -14.51 64.96 80.76
C GLN A 485 -14.56 63.85 79.66
N ASP A 486 -13.50 63.04 79.52
CA ASP A 486 -13.12 62.35 78.26
C ASP A 486 -13.81 60.99 77.96
N PHE A 487 -14.97 60.71 78.57
CA PHE A 487 -15.58 59.37 78.52
C PHE A 487 -16.55 59.13 77.34
N LEU A 488 -17.07 60.18 76.69
CA LEU A 488 -18.11 60.02 75.67
C LEU A 488 -17.57 59.66 74.27
N ASP A 489 -16.48 60.29 73.82
CA ASP A 489 -15.90 60.03 72.48
C ASP A 489 -15.32 58.62 72.32
N ARG A 490 -14.99 57.94 73.43
CA ARG A 490 -14.55 56.54 73.38
C ARG A 490 -15.66 55.59 72.93
N LEU A 491 -16.93 55.92 73.17
CA LEU A 491 -18.07 55.07 72.78
C LEU A 491 -18.37 55.19 71.28
N SER A 492 -18.36 56.40 70.71
CA SER A 492 -18.62 56.62 69.27
C SER A 492 -17.55 55.98 68.38
N SER A 493 -16.31 55.84 68.85
CA SER A 493 -15.24 55.14 68.12
C SER A 493 -15.53 53.65 67.89
N LEU A 494 -16.29 53.00 68.78
CA LEU A 494 -16.41 51.55 68.87
C LEU A 494 -17.45 50.99 67.87
N ASP A 495 -18.57 51.69 67.66
CA ASP A 495 -19.56 51.29 66.65
C ASP A 495 -19.04 51.46 65.21
N ASN A 496 -18.20 52.47 64.96
CA ASN A 496 -17.54 52.65 63.65
C ASN A 496 -16.61 51.47 63.32
N LEU A 497 -15.80 51.02 64.29
CA LEU A 497 -14.95 49.84 64.14
C LEU A 497 -15.76 48.57 63.85
N LYS A 498 -16.89 48.40 64.53
CA LYS A 498 -17.81 47.27 64.33
C LYS A 498 -18.41 47.25 62.92
N ALA A 499 -18.81 48.40 62.38
CA ALA A 499 -19.28 48.51 61.00
C ALA A 499 -18.19 48.12 59.98
N SER A 500 -16.95 48.57 60.19
CA SER A 500 -15.80 48.21 59.34
C SER A 500 -15.52 46.70 59.33
N VAL A 501 -15.63 46.02 60.47
CA VAL A 501 -15.46 44.55 60.55
C VAL A 501 -16.52 43.80 59.76
N SER A 502 -17.79 44.23 59.83
CA SER A 502 -18.88 43.61 59.04
C SER A 502 -18.73 43.80 57.53
N GLN A 503 -18.15 44.92 57.08
CA GLN A 503 -17.82 45.14 55.66
C GLN A 503 -16.75 44.16 55.18
N VAL A 504 -15.64 44.01 55.94
CA VAL A 504 -14.56 43.06 55.61
C VAL A 504 -15.06 41.62 55.55
N GLU A 505 -16.02 41.23 56.41
CA GLU A 505 -16.65 39.89 56.35
C GLU A 505 -17.47 39.67 55.07
N ALA A 506 -18.09 40.72 54.51
CA ALA A 506 -18.83 40.65 53.25
C ALA A 506 -17.88 40.53 52.05
N ASP A 507 -16.82 41.36 52.02
CA ASP A 507 -15.83 41.36 50.95
C ASP A 507 -15.05 40.03 50.88
N LEU A 508 -14.72 39.44 52.04
CA LEU A 508 -14.07 38.13 52.13
C LEU A 508 -14.96 36.99 51.60
N LYS A 509 -16.29 37.09 51.73
CA LYS A 509 -17.24 36.14 51.12
C LYS A 509 -17.28 36.29 49.59
N MET A 510 -17.29 37.52 49.07
CA MET A 510 -17.21 37.75 47.63
C MET A 510 -15.89 37.23 47.04
N LEU A 511 -14.77 37.49 47.72
CA LEU A 511 -13.45 36.97 47.33
C LEU A 511 -13.43 35.44 47.29
N ARG A 512 -14.07 34.77 48.27
CA ARG A 512 -14.21 33.31 48.26
C ARG A 512 -14.99 32.80 47.05
N THR A 513 -16.13 33.41 46.72
CA THR A 513 -16.90 33.04 45.51
C THR A 513 -16.12 33.30 44.23
N ALA A 514 -15.31 34.37 44.16
CA ALA A 514 -14.41 34.62 43.04
C ALA A 514 -13.34 33.51 42.91
N VAL A 515 -12.71 33.09 44.02
CA VAL A 515 -11.74 31.97 44.05
C VAL A 515 -12.39 30.65 43.66
N ASP A 516 -13.58 30.33 44.18
CA ASP A 516 -14.32 29.11 43.82
C ASP A 516 -14.64 29.10 42.31
N SER A 517 -14.99 30.26 41.73
CA SER A 517 -15.20 30.40 40.29
C SER A 517 -13.91 30.23 39.47
N LEU A 518 -12.78 30.75 39.96
CA LEU A 518 -11.47 30.62 39.31
C LEU A 518 -10.99 29.17 39.32
N VAL A 519 -11.16 28.44 40.43
CA VAL A 519 -10.88 26.99 40.51
C VAL A 519 -11.75 26.21 39.51
N ALA A 520 -13.03 26.56 39.38
CA ALA A 520 -13.90 25.96 38.37
C ALA A 520 -13.50 26.28 36.92
N TYR A 521 -12.82 27.40 36.67
CA TYR A 521 -12.18 27.68 35.38
C TYR A 521 -10.86 26.92 35.18
N SER A 522 -10.02 26.78 36.22
CA SER A 522 -8.79 25.97 36.15
C SER A 522 -9.08 24.51 35.79
N VAL A 523 -10.07 23.88 36.43
CA VAL A 523 -10.50 22.50 36.10
C VAL A 523 -11.04 22.39 34.67
N LYS A 524 -11.68 23.44 34.13
CA LYS A 524 -12.08 23.48 32.71
C LYS A 524 -10.89 23.63 31.77
N ILE A 525 -9.86 24.39 32.14
CA ILE A 525 -8.62 24.54 31.37
C ILE A 525 -7.89 23.19 31.32
N GLU A 526 -7.70 22.53 32.46
CA GLU A 526 -7.14 21.16 32.56
C GLU A 526 -7.95 20.15 31.74
N THR A 527 -9.30 20.21 31.79
CA THR A 527 -10.16 19.36 30.95
C THR A 527 -9.95 19.62 29.46
N ASN A 528 -9.81 20.88 29.05
CA ASN A 528 -9.55 21.26 27.66
C ASN A 528 -8.15 20.85 27.19
N GLU A 529 -7.15 20.94 28.06
CA GLU A 529 -5.77 20.50 27.81
C GLU A 529 -5.71 18.98 27.57
N ASN A 530 -6.36 18.17 28.42
CA ASN A 530 -6.49 16.73 28.22
C ASN A 530 -7.20 16.37 26.90
N ASN A 531 -8.23 17.14 26.51
CA ASN A 531 -8.91 16.97 25.22
C ASN A 531 -7.99 17.35 24.03
N LEU A 532 -7.14 18.36 24.19
CA LEU A 532 -6.21 18.81 23.15
C LEU A 532 -5.07 17.80 22.95
N GLU A 533 -4.50 17.27 24.04
CA GLU A 533 -3.51 16.18 24.00
C GLU A 533 -4.10 14.91 23.36
N SER A 534 -5.36 14.60 23.65
CA SER A 534 -6.10 13.49 23.00
C SER A 534 -6.29 13.72 21.49
N ALA A 535 -6.65 14.95 21.08
CA ALA A 535 -6.81 15.30 19.67
C ALA A 535 -5.48 15.31 18.90
N LYS A 536 -4.39 15.70 19.56
CA LYS A 536 -3.01 15.63 19.05
C LYS A 536 -2.56 14.19 18.83
N GLY A 537 -2.84 13.27 19.77
CA GLY A 537 -2.58 11.85 19.59
C GLY A 537 -3.28 11.27 18.35
N LEU A 538 -4.57 11.60 18.14
CA LEU A 538 -5.31 11.21 16.94
C LEU A 538 -4.72 11.82 15.64
N LEU A 539 -4.10 13.00 15.70
CA LEU A 539 -3.44 13.64 14.57
C LEU A 539 -2.12 12.92 14.21
N ASP A 540 -1.34 12.51 15.21
CA ASP A 540 -0.12 11.72 15.00
C ASP A 540 -0.44 10.29 14.51
N ASP A 541 -1.52 9.66 14.97
CA ASP A 541 -2.03 8.40 14.40
C ASP A 541 -2.45 8.55 12.93
N LEU A 542 -3.20 9.61 12.60
CA LEU A 542 -3.58 9.92 11.21
C LEU A 542 -2.35 10.14 10.32
N ARG A 543 -1.33 10.81 10.84
CA ARG A 543 -0.05 11.03 10.16
C ARG A 543 0.69 9.71 9.93
N ASN A 544 0.79 8.85 10.95
CA ASN A 544 1.41 7.53 10.83
C ASN A 544 0.73 6.68 9.75
N ASP A 545 -0.60 6.70 9.66
CA ASP A 545 -1.33 5.97 8.61
C ASP A 545 -1.20 6.63 7.21
N LEU A 546 -1.00 7.95 7.13
CA LEU A 546 -0.68 8.67 5.89
C LEU A 546 0.73 8.33 5.38
N ASP A 547 1.75 8.37 6.24
CA ASP A 547 3.13 7.98 5.90
C ASP A 547 3.16 6.49 5.47
N ARG A 548 2.39 5.64 6.16
CA ARG A 548 2.18 4.23 5.79
C ARG A 548 1.35 4.04 4.52
N LEU A 549 0.56 5.01 4.10
CA LEU A 549 -0.10 5.02 2.78
C LEU A 549 0.90 5.40 1.69
N PHE A 550 1.73 6.41 1.90
CA PHE A 550 2.81 6.80 0.98
C PHE A 550 3.73 5.61 0.65
N VAL A 551 4.25 4.90 1.66
CA VAL A 551 5.11 3.72 1.45
C VAL A 551 4.39 2.59 0.69
N LYS A 552 3.06 2.46 0.80
CA LYS A 552 2.27 1.50 -0.02
C LYS A 552 2.13 1.97 -1.47
N VAL A 553 1.91 3.27 -1.69
CA VAL A 553 1.78 3.86 -3.04
C VAL A 553 3.11 3.80 -3.79
N GLU A 554 4.20 4.16 -3.13
CA GLU A 554 5.57 4.03 -3.65
C GLU A 554 5.88 2.58 -4.06
N LYS A 555 5.56 1.62 -3.18
CA LYS A 555 5.73 0.17 -3.45
C LYS A 555 4.75 -0.43 -4.47
N ILE A 556 3.73 0.32 -4.89
CA ILE A 556 2.90 0.02 -6.07
C ILE A 556 3.56 0.63 -7.31
N HIS A 557 4.10 1.85 -7.22
CA HIS A 557 4.80 2.53 -8.31
C HIS A 557 6.08 1.79 -8.74
N GLU A 558 6.84 1.21 -7.80
CA GLU A 558 8.00 0.33 -8.08
C GLU A 558 7.65 -0.97 -8.83
N LYS A 559 6.35 -1.30 -9.00
CA LYS A 559 5.87 -2.57 -9.56
C LYS A 559 5.14 -2.45 -10.89
N VAL A 560 5.05 -1.25 -11.44
CA VAL A 560 4.34 -0.91 -12.69
C VAL A 560 5.34 -0.49 -13.76
#